data_AF-A0A345RBS2-F1
#
_entry.id   AF-A0A345RBS2-F1
#
_cell.length_a   1.000
_cell.length_b   1.000
_cell.length_c   1.000
_cell.angle_alpha   90.00
_cell.angle_beta   90.00
_cell.angle_gamma   90.00
#
_symmetry.space_group_name_H-M   'P 1'
#
loop_
_entity.id
_entity.type
_entity.pdbx_description
1 polymer ?
#
loop_
_entity_poly.entity_id
_entity_poly.type
_entity_poly.pdbx_seq_one_letter_code
_entity_poly.pdbx_strand_id
1 'polypeptide(L)'
;MTTMFGFSESCAKTGRATDNPILNETKNFLSDILLLLKVSWGSRRFGQNRFFHLVAKVLHADCQQQTFWERKLKLSHTFEILRCQGWLSQVPEEFARELVSRGTMHEVQRGTHVYIAGENQDGLRGIVSGAFAIEMSPFERGPNLLHAFRPGDWFGEAETFQDLPKVVNVIATRKSQFIYINLRELEAMIASDPGIWRWIGALASMHLITALGIIDDMTIRNPESRITALLLRLGGVRTCDNPQDPKPEIDATQSDLAHLTAVSRATVSEHLGRMEKVGVISKTYGRIRLIKTDGMRQSLINQNNLQS
;
A
#
# COMPACT_ATOMS: atom_id res chain seq x y z
N MET A 1 5.38 30.60 -40.14
CA MET A 1 5.32 31.44 -38.93
C MET A 1 3.96 32.11 -38.75
N THR A 2 2.86 31.58 -39.32
CA THR A 2 1.50 32.17 -39.18
C THR A 2 0.43 31.12 -38.84
N THR A 3 0.83 29.92 -38.43
CA THR A 3 -0.08 28.84 -37.99
C THR A 3 0.21 28.33 -36.59
N MET A 4 1.07 29.04 -35.83
CA MET A 4 1.51 28.64 -34.48
C MET A 4 0.98 29.56 -33.35
N PHE A 5 0.22 30.61 -33.68
CA PHE A 5 -0.34 31.54 -32.69
C PHE A 5 -1.81 31.27 -32.31
N GLY A 6 -2.54 30.45 -33.08
CA GLY A 6 -3.97 30.17 -32.85
C GLY A 6 -4.30 29.23 -31.69
N PHE A 7 -3.32 28.50 -31.15
CA PHE A 7 -3.55 27.57 -30.02
C PHE A 7 -3.26 28.20 -28.64
N SER A 8 -2.57 29.36 -28.58
CA SER A 8 -2.20 29.99 -27.31
C SER A 8 -3.24 30.95 -26.74
N GLU A 9 -4.17 31.47 -27.55
CA GLU A 9 -5.21 32.40 -27.08
C GLU A 9 -6.43 31.70 -26.44
N SER A 10 -6.58 30.38 -26.62
CA SER A 10 -7.70 29.63 -26.03
C SER A 10 -7.45 29.25 -24.56
N CYS A 11 -6.20 29.00 -24.16
CA CYS A 11 -5.84 28.69 -22.76
C CYS A 11 -5.56 29.93 -21.90
N ALA A 12 -5.30 31.10 -22.48
CA ALA A 12 -4.98 32.32 -21.73
C ALA A 12 -6.22 33.03 -21.12
N LYS A 13 -7.45 32.58 -21.42
CA LYS A 13 -8.70 33.18 -20.91
C LYS A 13 -9.23 32.56 -19.62
N THR A 14 -8.61 31.50 -19.10
CA THR A 14 -8.99 30.88 -17.81
C THR A 14 -7.87 31.10 -16.80
N GLY A 15 -7.89 32.25 -16.11
CA GLY A 15 -6.87 32.67 -15.14
C GLY A 15 -6.68 31.76 -13.93
N ARG A 16 -6.08 30.57 -14.12
CA ARG A 16 -5.57 29.68 -13.07
C ARG A 16 -4.22 29.11 -13.50
N ALA A 17 -3.19 29.94 -13.44
CA ALA A 17 -1.82 29.49 -13.63
C ALA A 17 -0.86 30.33 -12.79
N THR A 18 -0.88 30.14 -11.47
CA THR A 18 0.24 30.59 -10.63
C THR A 18 0.71 29.60 -9.56
N ASP A 19 -0.08 28.61 -9.13
CA ASP A 19 0.36 27.69 -8.06
C ASP A 19 0.11 26.21 -8.38
N ASN A 20 0.86 25.66 -9.35
CA ASN A 20 0.89 24.21 -9.60
C ASN A 20 2.29 23.65 -9.26
N PRO A 21 2.45 22.84 -8.20
CA PRO A 21 3.75 22.29 -7.80
C PRO A 21 4.39 21.40 -8.87
N ILE A 22 3.58 20.78 -9.73
CA ILE A 22 4.05 19.94 -10.84
C ILE A 22 4.76 20.78 -11.93
N LEU A 23 4.32 22.02 -12.15
CA LEU A 23 4.95 22.96 -13.09
C LEU A 23 6.27 23.53 -12.55
N ASN A 24 6.42 23.61 -11.23
CA ASN A 24 7.66 24.07 -10.60
C ASN A 24 8.71 22.96 -10.53
N GLU A 25 8.31 21.71 -10.31
CA GLU A 25 9.23 20.55 -10.41
C GLU A 25 9.69 20.31 -11.85
N THR A 26 8.83 20.49 -12.85
CA THR A 26 9.26 20.42 -14.27
C THR A 26 10.21 21.56 -14.66
N LYS A 27 10.07 22.75 -14.07
CA LYS A 27 11.05 23.84 -14.27
C LYS A 27 12.41 23.51 -13.67
N ASN A 28 12.46 22.91 -12.49
CA ASN A 28 13.71 22.49 -11.83
C ASN A 28 14.37 21.33 -12.59
N PHE A 29 13.58 20.36 -13.07
CA PHE A 29 14.07 19.26 -13.88
C PHE A 29 14.66 19.73 -15.23
N LEU A 30 14.02 20.70 -15.87
CA LEU A 30 14.54 21.33 -17.09
C LEU A 30 15.77 22.20 -16.81
N SER A 31 15.87 22.84 -15.64
CA SER A 31 17.08 23.59 -15.26
C SER A 31 18.27 22.67 -14.98
N ASP A 32 18.05 21.49 -14.40
CA ASP A 32 19.10 20.51 -14.13
C ASP A 32 19.59 19.84 -15.41
N ILE A 33 18.68 19.54 -16.35
CA ILE A 33 19.05 19.09 -17.70
C ILE A 33 19.82 20.18 -18.45
N LEU A 34 19.44 21.46 -18.32
CA LEU A 34 20.17 22.59 -18.90
C LEU A 34 21.56 22.78 -18.27
N LEU A 35 21.71 22.49 -16.97
CA LEU A 35 23.00 22.53 -16.27
C LEU A 35 23.91 21.39 -16.75
N LEU A 36 23.38 20.17 -16.85
CA LEU A 36 24.11 18.99 -17.33
C LEU A 36 24.54 19.13 -18.80
N LEU A 37 23.69 19.71 -19.64
CA LEU A 37 24.02 19.97 -21.05
C LEU A 37 25.03 21.11 -21.22
N LYS A 38 25.02 22.13 -20.34
CA LYS A 38 26.06 23.19 -20.31
C LYS A 38 27.42 22.67 -19.83
N VAL A 39 27.45 21.73 -18.89
CA VAL A 39 28.67 21.13 -18.34
C VAL A 39 29.30 20.13 -19.33
N SER A 40 28.48 19.40 -20.10
CA SER A 40 28.97 18.40 -21.05
C SER A 40 29.37 18.95 -22.42
N TRP A 41 28.85 20.12 -22.84
CA TRP A 41 29.11 20.67 -24.18
C TRP A 41 29.76 22.05 -24.09
N GLY A 42 31.09 22.05 -24.08
CA GLY A 42 31.91 23.26 -24.15
C GLY A 42 31.52 24.16 -25.33
N SER A 43 31.61 25.47 -25.09
CA SER A 43 31.26 26.60 -25.95
C SER A 43 31.66 26.48 -27.43
N ARG A 44 30.89 25.76 -28.23
CA ARG A 44 30.95 25.81 -29.70
C ARG A 44 29.56 25.99 -30.28
N ARG A 45 29.42 27.03 -31.10
CA ARG A 45 28.20 27.50 -31.78
C ARG A 45 27.47 26.35 -32.48
N PHE A 46 26.51 25.73 -31.80
CA PHE A 46 25.47 24.94 -32.43
C PHE A 46 24.31 25.89 -32.76
N GLY A 47 23.97 25.98 -34.05
CA GLY A 47 22.95 26.91 -34.54
C GLY A 47 21.62 26.72 -33.80
N GLN A 48 21.08 27.82 -33.25
CA GLN A 48 19.84 27.87 -32.47
C GLN A 48 18.71 27.04 -33.11
N ASN A 49 18.61 27.00 -34.44
CA ASN A 49 17.57 26.24 -35.14
C ASN A 49 17.63 24.72 -34.93
N ARG A 50 18.80 24.09 -34.74
CA ARG A 50 18.87 22.64 -34.43
C ARG A 50 18.58 22.34 -32.96
N PHE A 51 18.95 23.25 -32.06
CA PHE A 51 18.66 23.14 -30.63
C PHE A 51 17.16 23.27 -30.34
N PHE A 52 16.49 24.27 -30.91
CA PHE A 52 15.03 24.40 -30.81
C PHE A 52 14.31 23.23 -31.47
N HIS A 53 14.84 22.64 -32.54
CA HIS A 53 14.22 21.47 -33.16
C HIS A 53 14.42 20.18 -32.34
N LEU A 54 15.53 20.05 -31.61
CA LEU A 54 15.81 18.93 -30.71
C LEU A 54 15.01 19.05 -29.41
N VAL A 55 14.95 20.25 -28.82
CA VAL A 55 14.11 20.56 -27.66
C VAL A 55 12.63 20.44 -28.03
N ALA A 56 12.20 20.91 -29.21
CA ALA A 56 10.85 20.68 -29.71
C ALA A 56 10.57 19.21 -30.03
N LYS A 57 11.57 18.39 -30.40
CA LYS A 57 11.39 16.93 -30.52
C LYS A 57 11.29 16.23 -29.17
N VAL A 58 11.98 16.72 -28.15
CA VAL A 58 11.89 16.24 -26.76
C VAL A 58 10.58 16.70 -26.09
N LEU A 59 10.07 17.89 -26.45
CA LEU A 59 8.78 18.42 -25.98
C LEU A 59 7.58 17.96 -26.83
N HIS A 60 7.80 17.57 -28.09
CA HIS A 60 6.91 16.73 -28.91
C HIS A 60 7.30 15.26 -28.77
N ALA A 61 7.68 14.84 -27.57
CA ALA A 61 7.74 13.43 -27.25
C ALA A 61 6.33 12.86 -27.44
N ASP A 62 6.26 11.85 -28.32
CA ASP A 62 5.09 11.10 -28.70
C ASP A 62 4.18 10.78 -27.49
N CYS A 63 2.86 10.76 -27.65
CA CYS A 63 1.94 10.36 -26.58
C CYS A 63 2.35 9.01 -25.94
N GLN A 64 3.01 8.15 -26.73
CA GLN A 64 3.64 6.90 -26.29
C GLN A 64 4.86 7.07 -25.37
N GLN A 65 5.69 8.10 -25.56
CA GLN A 65 6.83 8.39 -24.68
C GLN A 65 6.38 9.04 -23.37
N GLN A 66 5.35 9.89 -23.41
CA GLN A 66 4.78 10.47 -22.20
C GLN A 66 4.12 9.39 -21.32
N THR A 67 3.31 8.51 -21.91
CA THR A 67 2.72 7.36 -21.21
C THR A 67 3.78 6.36 -20.72
N PHE A 68 4.89 6.19 -21.45
CA PHE A 68 6.02 5.38 -21.01
C PHE A 68 6.68 5.93 -19.74
N TRP A 69 7.02 7.23 -19.71
CA TRP A 69 7.64 7.85 -18.54
C TRP A 69 6.69 7.90 -17.34
N GLU A 70 5.41 8.23 -17.55
CA GLU A 70 4.39 8.19 -16.50
C GLU A 70 4.21 6.79 -15.90
N ARG A 71 4.20 5.75 -16.75
CA ARG A 71 4.15 4.35 -16.28
C ARG A 71 5.41 3.98 -15.50
N LYS A 72 6.59 4.41 -15.96
CA LYS A 72 7.88 4.13 -15.31
C LYS A 72 8.00 4.81 -13.95
N LEU A 73 7.58 6.08 -13.84
CA LEU A 73 7.52 6.84 -12.58
C LEU A 73 6.48 6.27 -11.60
N LYS A 74 5.30 5.88 -12.09
CA LYS A 74 4.29 5.20 -11.25
C LYS A 74 4.81 3.87 -10.71
N LEU A 75 5.50 3.08 -11.53
CA LEU A 75 6.09 1.81 -11.10
C LEU A 75 7.23 1.99 -10.10
N SER A 76 8.07 3.03 -10.23
CA SER A 76 9.14 3.29 -9.25
C SER A 76 8.58 3.68 -7.89
N HIS A 77 7.59 4.57 -7.84
CA HIS A 77 6.95 4.94 -6.58
C HIS A 77 6.17 3.76 -5.96
N THR A 78 5.45 3.01 -6.79
CA THR A 78 4.78 1.76 -6.37
C THR A 78 5.76 0.78 -5.74
N PHE A 79 6.92 0.59 -6.37
CA PHE A 79 7.95 -0.30 -5.89
C PHE A 79 8.50 0.13 -4.53
N GLU A 80 8.75 1.44 -4.32
CA GLU A 80 9.18 1.97 -3.02
C GLU A 80 8.17 1.68 -1.91
N ILE A 81 6.87 1.89 -2.16
CA ILE A 81 5.81 1.58 -1.19
C ILE A 81 5.79 0.09 -0.86
N LEU A 82 5.78 -0.76 -1.90
CA LEU A 82 5.70 -2.21 -1.73
C LEU A 82 6.93 -2.80 -1.02
N ARG A 83 8.09 -2.14 -1.13
CA ARG A 83 9.36 -2.53 -0.49
C ARG A 83 9.59 -1.91 0.88
N CYS A 84 8.79 -0.94 1.30
CA CYS A 84 9.04 -0.23 2.54
C CYS A 84 8.96 -1.14 3.77
N GLN A 85 8.05 -2.12 3.75
CA GLN A 85 7.79 -3.03 4.85
C GLN A 85 7.19 -4.35 4.34
N GLY A 86 6.97 -5.30 5.24
CA GLY A 86 6.28 -6.56 4.94
C GLY A 86 7.17 -7.59 4.25
N TRP A 87 6.57 -8.39 3.38
CA TRP A 87 7.24 -9.52 2.73
C TRP A 87 8.27 -9.07 1.69
N LEU A 88 7.91 -8.13 0.81
CA LEU A 88 8.76 -7.75 -0.31
C LEU A 88 10.05 -7.04 0.16
N SER A 89 10.05 -6.42 1.33
CA SER A 89 11.24 -5.81 1.94
C SER A 89 12.28 -6.84 2.42
N GLN A 90 11.90 -8.12 2.55
CA GLN A 90 12.73 -9.20 3.09
C GLN A 90 13.26 -10.16 2.01
N VAL A 91 12.93 -9.93 0.74
CA VAL A 91 13.35 -10.76 -0.40
C VAL A 91 14.40 -10.02 -1.24
N PRO A 92 15.20 -10.73 -2.06
CA PRO A 92 16.20 -10.11 -2.91
C PRO A 92 15.64 -9.04 -3.82
N GLU A 93 16.45 -8.01 -4.05
CA GLU A 93 15.98 -6.83 -4.75
C GLU A 93 15.55 -7.12 -6.19
N GLU A 94 16.34 -7.94 -6.87
CA GLU A 94 16.13 -8.39 -8.23
C GLU A 94 14.77 -9.09 -8.41
N PHE A 95 14.48 -10.07 -7.54
CA PHE A 95 13.18 -10.76 -7.53
C PHE A 95 12.03 -9.77 -7.35
N ALA A 96 12.13 -8.85 -6.39
CA ALA A 96 11.09 -7.87 -6.14
C ALA A 96 10.85 -6.96 -7.36
N ARG A 97 11.92 -6.53 -8.05
CA ARG A 97 11.82 -5.68 -9.25
C ARG A 97 11.16 -6.44 -10.39
N GLU A 98 11.56 -7.69 -10.61
CA GLU A 98 10.96 -8.53 -11.64
C GLU A 98 9.46 -8.75 -11.36
N LEU A 99 9.10 -9.16 -10.14
CA LEU A 99 7.72 -9.40 -9.73
C LEU A 99 6.83 -8.17 -9.98
N VAL A 100 7.25 -6.99 -9.51
CA VAL A 100 6.50 -5.75 -9.69
C VAL A 100 6.42 -5.34 -11.16
N SER A 101 7.47 -5.61 -11.96
CA SER A 101 7.47 -5.27 -13.40
C SER A 101 6.44 -6.05 -14.22
N ARG A 102 6.07 -7.26 -13.77
CA ARG A 102 5.06 -8.12 -14.39
C ARG A 102 3.63 -7.82 -13.92
N GLY A 103 3.49 -6.99 -12.89
CA GLY A 103 2.20 -6.64 -12.31
C GLY A 103 1.43 -5.58 -13.09
N THR A 104 0.11 -5.60 -12.92
CA THR A 104 -0.82 -4.58 -13.44
C THR A 104 -1.40 -3.77 -12.28
N MET A 105 -1.47 -2.45 -12.43
CA MET A 105 -2.04 -1.58 -11.39
C MET A 105 -3.56 -1.53 -11.51
N HIS A 106 -4.25 -1.64 -10.37
CA HIS A 106 -5.70 -1.55 -10.26
C HIS A 106 -6.09 -0.47 -9.26
N GLU A 107 -7.11 0.32 -9.58
CA GLU A 107 -7.75 1.24 -8.65
C GLU A 107 -9.16 0.77 -8.34
N VAL A 108 -9.53 0.79 -7.06
CA VAL A 108 -10.85 0.35 -6.61
C VAL A 108 -11.46 1.35 -5.64
N GLN A 109 -12.79 1.39 -5.64
CA GLN A 109 -13.56 2.21 -4.71
C GLN A 109 -13.81 1.43 -3.41
N ARG A 110 -14.18 2.16 -2.36
CA ARG A 110 -14.66 1.55 -1.12
C ARG A 110 -15.84 0.61 -1.43
N GLY A 111 -15.84 -0.57 -0.84
CA GLY A 111 -16.87 -1.59 -1.02
C GLY A 111 -16.59 -2.57 -2.16
N THR A 112 -15.55 -2.36 -2.97
CA THR A 112 -15.19 -3.29 -4.02
C THR A 112 -14.47 -4.51 -3.44
N HIS A 113 -15.03 -5.69 -3.70
CA HIS A 113 -14.33 -6.95 -3.46
C HIS A 113 -13.23 -7.14 -4.52
N VAL A 114 -12.00 -7.33 -4.08
CA VAL A 114 -10.84 -7.66 -4.93
C VAL A 114 -10.46 -9.13 -4.85
N TYR A 115 -11.14 -9.84 -3.95
CA TYR A 115 -11.04 -11.26 -3.73
C TYR A 115 -12.37 -11.77 -3.16
N ILE A 116 -12.92 -12.83 -3.74
CA ILE A 116 -14.22 -13.39 -3.36
C ILE A 116 -14.08 -14.90 -3.12
N ALA A 117 -14.59 -15.35 -1.98
CA ALA A 117 -14.66 -16.75 -1.61
C ALA A 117 -15.41 -17.57 -2.68
N GLY A 118 -14.82 -18.70 -3.09
CA GLY A 118 -15.34 -19.58 -4.14
C GLY A 118 -15.10 -19.14 -5.60
N GLU A 119 -14.58 -17.94 -5.87
CA GLU A 119 -14.33 -17.48 -7.25
C GLU A 119 -12.91 -17.77 -7.75
N ASN A 120 -12.75 -18.11 -9.03
CA ASN A 120 -11.41 -18.35 -9.56
C ASN A 120 -10.66 -17.03 -9.82
N GLN A 121 -9.63 -16.72 -9.02
CA GLN A 121 -9.05 -15.38 -8.88
C GLN A 121 -7.56 -15.44 -8.48
N ASP A 122 -6.80 -16.27 -9.18
CA ASP A 122 -5.47 -16.71 -8.73
C ASP A 122 -4.37 -15.69 -9.02
N GLY A 123 -3.35 -15.70 -8.18
CA GLY A 123 -2.19 -14.81 -8.31
C GLY A 123 -2.09 -13.79 -7.19
N LEU A 124 -0.95 -13.12 -7.16
CA LEU A 124 -0.54 -12.26 -6.05
C LEU A 124 -1.06 -10.84 -6.21
N ARG A 125 -1.45 -10.25 -5.08
CA ARG A 125 -1.88 -8.86 -4.99
C ARG A 125 -1.02 -8.15 -3.96
N GLY A 126 -0.41 -7.04 -4.35
CA GLY A 126 0.36 -6.17 -3.45
C GLY A 126 -0.37 -4.85 -3.24
N ILE A 127 -0.62 -4.47 -2.00
CA ILE A 127 -1.35 -3.24 -1.67
C ILE A 127 -0.42 -2.04 -1.80
N VAL A 128 -0.85 -1.05 -2.59
CA VAL A 128 -0.06 0.16 -2.86
C VAL A 128 -0.61 1.36 -2.10
N SER A 129 -1.93 1.50 -2.01
CA SER A 129 -2.54 2.57 -1.22
C SER A 129 -3.94 2.18 -0.72
N GLY A 130 -4.40 2.90 0.30
CA GLY A 130 -5.70 2.66 0.92
C GLY A 130 -5.64 1.59 2.01
N ALA A 131 -6.73 0.84 2.16
CA ALA A 131 -6.86 -0.23 3.14
C ALA A 131 -7.84 -1.30 2.64
N PHE A 132 -7.61 -2.54 3.05
CA PHE A 132 -8.43 -3.68 2.70
C PHE A 132 -8.75 -4.50 3.95
N ALA A 133 -9.99 -4.97 4.06
CA ALA A 133 -10.42 -5.89 5.11
C ALA A 133 -10.44 -7.31 4.57
N ILE A 134 -9.96 -8.24 5.38
CA ILE A 134 -10.19 -9.68 5.20
C ILE A 134 -11.47 -10.00 5.96
N GLU A 135 -12.46 -10.52 5.26
CA GLU A 135 -13.72 -10.94 5.83
C GLU A 135 -13.90 -12.43 5.63
N MET A 136 -14.43 -13.12 6.64
CA MET A 136 -14.87 -14.50 6.50
C MET A 136 -16.37 -14.56 6.74
N SER A 137 -17.05 -15.30 5.88
CA SER A 137 -18.48 -15.58 5.98
C SER A 137 -18.67 -17.04 6.41
N PRO A 138 -18.60 -17.38 7.70
CA PRO A 138 -19.07 -18.68 8.14
C PRO A 138 -20.57 -18.80 7.84
N PHE A 139 -21.02 -19.98 7.41
CA PHE A 139 -22.41 -20.24 6.94
C PHE A 139 -23.54 -19.74 7.89
N GLU A 140 -23.24 -19.47 9.15
CA GLU A 140 -24.21 -19.16 10.20
C GLU A 140 -24.27 -17.67 10.61
N ARG A 141 -23.22 -16.88 10.32
CA ARG A 141 -23.10 -15.48 10.76
C ARG A 141 -22.34 -14.72 9.68
N GLY A 142 -22.91 -13.62 9.17
CA GLY A 142 -22.43 -12.87 7.99
C GLY A 142 -20.95 -12.45 8.02
N PRO A 143 -20.46 -11.71 7.01
CA PRO A 143 -19.04 -11.43 6.88
C PRO A 143 -18.52 -10.71 8.12
N ASN A 144 -17.56 -11.32 8.80
CA ASN A 144 -16.90 -10.74 9.97
C ASN A 144 -15.48 -10.35 9.58
N LEU A 145 -15.07 -9.14 9.98
CA LEU A 145 -13.68 -8.70 9.87
C LEU A 145 -12.79 -9.70 10.62
N LEU A 146 -11.76 -10.21 9.95
CA LEU A 146 -10.71 -11.05 10.54
C LEU A 146 -9.39 -10.29 10.71
N HIS A 147 -9.01 -9.57 9.66
CA HIS A 147 -7.76 -8.83 9.60
C HIS A 147 -7.83 -7.70 8.56
N ALA A 148 -6.79 -6.90 8.44
CA ALA A 148 -6.72 -5.82 7.47
C ALA A 148 -5.33 -5.75 6.82
N PHE A 149 -5.31 -5.57 5.50
CA PHE A 149 -4.12 -5.32 4.72
C PHE A 149 -3.89 -3.82 4.49
N ARG A 150 -2.62 -3.46 4.39
CA ARG A 150 -2.06 -2.12 4.33
C ARG A 150 -1.11 -1.96 3.16
N PRO A 151 -0.74 -0.72 2.78
CA PRO A 151 0.37 -0.48 1.87
C PRO A 151 1.61 -1.29 2.26
N GLY A 152 2.13 -2.07 1.30
CA GLY A 152 3.25 -3.00 1.50
C GLY A 152 2.85 -4.45 1.78
N ASP A 153 1.60 -4.71 2.17
CA ASP A 153 1.12 -6.08 2.38
C ASP A 153 0.81 -6.77 1.05
N TRP A 154 0.96 -8.10 1.04
CA TRP A 154 0.72 -8.95 -0.11
C TRP A 154 -0.19 -10.11 0.27
N PHE A 155 -0.96 -10.65 -0.67
CA PHE A 155 -1.78 -11.84 -0.47
C PHE A 155 -2.10 -12.56 -1.80
N GLY A 156 -2.76 -13.71 -1.71
CA GLY A 156 -3.15 -14.56 -2.84
C GLY A 156 -2.18 -15.71 -3.12
N GLU A 157 -1.24 -15.95 -2.20
CA GLU A 157 -0.23 -17.00 -2.32
C GLU A 157 -0.80 -18.38 -2.02
N ALA A 158 -1.78 -18.51 -1.12
CA ALA A 158 -2.33 -19.80 -0.71
C ALA A 158 -2.87 -20.59 -1.92
N GLU A 159 -3.48 -19.89 -2.87
CA GLU A 159 -4.08 -20.43 -4.08
C GLU A 159 -3.06 -20.64 -5.20
N THR A 160 -1.89 -20.00 -5.10
CA THR A 160 -0.76 -20.29 -5.98
C THR A 160 -0.16 -21.67 -5.66
N PHE A 161 -0.23 -22.10 -4.40
CA PHE A 161 0.35 -23.39 -3.98
C PHE A 161 -0.55 -24.58 -4.30
N GLN A 162 -1.87 -24.42 -4.20
CA GLN A 162 -2.86 -25.49 -4.29
C GLN A 162 -4.22 -24.92 -4.71
N ASP A 163 -5.04 -25.71 -5.42
CA ASP A 163 -6.45 -25.41 -5.70
C ASP A 163 -7.29 -25.55 -4.41
N LEU A 164 -7.04 -24.68 -3.42
CA LEU A 164 -7.76 -24.66 -2.16
C LEU A 164 -9.05 -23.84 -2.30
N PRO A 165 -10.14 -24.27 -1.62
CA PRO A 165 -11.37 -23.48 -1.58
C PRO A 165 -11.07 -22.13 -0.92
N LYS A 166 -11.45 -21.06 -1.61
CA LYS A 166 -11.28 -19.69 -1.12
C LYS A 166 -12.30 -19.45 -0.01
N VAL A 167 -11.81 -19.29 1.20
CA VAL A 167 -12.64 -19.18 2.42
C VAL A 167 -12.79 -17.75 2.96
N VAL A 168 -12.08 -16.79 2.36
CA VAL A 168 -12.14 -15.38 2.75
C VAL A 168 -12.45 -14.48 1.56
N ASN A 169 -13.05 -13.34 1.87
CA ASN A 169 -13.22 -12.21 0.97
C ASN A 169 -12.18 -11.14 1.33
N VAL A 170 -11.73 -10.38 0.33
CA VAL A 170 -10.93 -9.18 0.55
C VAL A 170 -11.64 -7.99 -0.10
N ILE A 171 -11.98 -7.00 0.71
CA ILE A 171 -12.78 -5.84 0.32
C ILE A 171 -12.02 -4.54 0.60
N ALA A 172 -12.06 -3.60 -0.34
CA ALA A 172 -11.49 -2.28 -0.13
C ALA A 172 -12.34 -1.48 0.87
N THR A 173 -11.75 -1.03 1.97
CA THR A 173 -12.46 -0.23 3.00
C THR A 173 -12.40 1.27 2.71
N ARG A 174 -11.54 1.67 1.77
CA ARG A 174 -11.33 3.03 1.27
C ARG A 174 -11.18 3.01 -0.25
N LYS A 175 -11.04 4.18 -0.88
CA LYS A 175 -10.44 4.23 -2.23
C LYS A 175 -9.02 3.70 -2.11
N SER A 176 -8.68 2.69 -2.90
CA SER A 176 -7.45 1.93 -2.74
C SER A 176 -6.82 1.60 -4.09
N GLN A 177 -5.53 1.29 -4.07
CA GLN A 177 -4.79 0.79 -5.23
C GLN A 177 -4.01 -0.47 -4.85
N PHE A 178 -3.92 -1.40 -5.78
CA PHE A 178 -3.12 -2.61 -5.63
C PHE A 178 -2.50 -2.99 -6.96
N ILE A 179 -1.35 -3.66 -6.91
CA ILE A 179 -0.76 -4.34 -8.06
C ILE A 179 -1.23 -5.79 -8.08
N TYR A 180 -1.56 -6.31 -9.25
CA TYR A 180 -1.95 -7.70 -9.46
C TYR A 180 -1.00 -8.40 -10.43
N ILE A 181 -0.46 -9.53 -9.97
CA ILE A 181 0.39 -10.43 -10.73
C ILE A 181 -0.43 -11.71 -10.88
N ASN A 182 -0.88 -11.98 -12.10
CA ASN A 182 -1.64 -13.19 -12.38
C ASN A 182 -0.75 -14.44 -12.24
N LEU A 183 -1.38 -15.60 -12.02
CA LEU A 183 -0.69 -16.87 -11.83
C LEU A 183 0.27 -17.22 -12.99
N ARG A 184 -0.11 -16.98 -14.24
CA ARG A 184 0.73 -17.28 -15.42
C ARG A 184 2.06 -16.52 -15.40
N GLU A 185 2.06 -15.25 -15.01
CA GLU A 185 3.31 -14.47 -14.89
C GLU A 185 4.20 -15.03 -13.79
N LEU A 186 3.60 -15.46 -12.67
CA LEU A 186 4.34 -16.07 -11.57
C LEU A 186 4.91 -17.45 -11.96
N GLU A 187 4.14 -18.29 -12.66
CA GLU A 187 4.60 -19.56 -13.21
C GLU A 187 5.76 -19.37 -14.21
N ALA A 188 5.71 -18.32 -15.03
CA ALA A 188 6.79 -18.01 -15.97
C ALA A 188 8.09 -17.61 -15.23
N MET A 189 7.99 -16.85 -14.14
CA MET A 189 9.14 -16.54 -13.28
C MET A 189 9.72 -17.82 -12.66
N ILE A 190 8.85 -18.66 -12.09
CA ILE A 190 9.24 -19.91 -11.43
C ILE A 190 9.87 -20.91 -12.41
N ALA A 191 9.38 -20.98 -13.64
CA ALA A 191 9.96 -21.83 -14.68
C ALA A 191 11.39 -21.39 -15.06
N SER A 192 11.67 -20.09 -14.99
CA SER A 192 13.00 -19.51 -15.20
C SER A 192 13.93 -19.74 -14.01
N ASP A 193 13.43 -19.55 -12.78
CA ASP A 193 14.16 -19.77 -11.55
C ASP A 193 13.27 -20.49 -10.50
N PRO A 194 13.40 -21.82 -10.37
CA PRO A 194 12.65 -22.58 -9.37
C PRO A 194 12.92 -22.15 -7.92
N GLY A 195 14.03 -21.45 -7.66
CA GLY A 195 14.38 -20.90 -6.35
C GLY A 195 13.37 -19.86 -5.85
N ILE A 196 12.59 -19.25 -6.75
CA ILE A 196 11.56 -18.25 -6.43
C ILE A 196 10.51 -18.79 -5.46
N TRP A 197 10.24 -20.11 -5.45
CA TRP A 197 9.33 -20.73 -4.48
C TRP A 197 9.73 -20.45 -3.02
N ARG A 198 11.03 -20.27 -2.73
CA ARG A 198 11.49 -19.86 -1.40
C ARG A 198 10.90 -18.51 -1.00
N TRP A 199 10.85 -17.56 -1.92
CA TRP A 199 10.34 -16.22 -1.66
C TRP A 199 8.82 -16.22 -1.52
N ILE A 200 8.10 -16.97 -2.35
CA ILE A 200 6.64 -17.11 -2.19
C ILE A 200 6.30 -17.85 -0.87
N GLY A 201 7.08 -18.88 -0.52
CA GLY A 201 6.93 -19.57 0.77
C GLY A 201 7.19 -18.67 1.98
N ALA A 202 8.05 -17.66 1.85
CA ALA A 202 8.26 -16.66 2.89
C ALA A 202 7.01 -15.79 3.13
N LEU A 203 6.25 -15.47 2.07
CA LEU A 203 4.97 -14.76 2.20
C LEU A 203 3.96 -15.59 3.00
N ALA A 204 3.76 -16.86 2.63
CA ALA A 204 2.89 -17.77 3.36
C ALA A 204 3.31 -17.94 4.83
N SER A 205 4.62 -18.04 5.08
CA SER A 205 5.17 -18.14 6.44
C SER A 205 4.87 -16.88 7.26
N MET A 206 4.94 -15.69 6.67
CA MET A 206 4.60 -14.42 7.32
C MET A 206 3.11 -14.36 7.71
N HIS A 207 2.21 -14.83 6.84
CA HIS A 207 0.79 -14.94 7.15
C HIS A 207 0.50 -15.97 8.23
N LEU A 208 1.19 -17.12 8.22
CA LEU A 208 1.08 -18.13 9.27
C LEU A 208 1.50 -17.56 10.63
N ILE A 209 2.63 -16.83 10.70
CA ILE A 209 3.08 -16.16 11.93
C ILE A 209 2.05 -15.14 12.39
N THR A 210 1.45 -14.39 11.47
CA THR A 210 0.37 -13.43 11.78
C THR A 210 -0.86 -14.13 12.36
N ALA A 211 -1.27 -15.27 11.78
CA ALA A 211 -2.37 -16.08 12.28
C ALA A 211 -2.09 -16.67 13.66
N LEU A 212 -0.87 -17.17 13.91
CA LEU A 212 -0.45 -17.63 15.24
C LEU A 212 -0.44 -16.47 16.26
N GLY A 213 -0.02 -15.27 15.85
CA GLY A 213 -0.10 -14.07 16.69
C GLY A 213 -1.55 -13.67 17.02
N ILE A 214 -2.50 -13.88 16.11
CA ILE A 214 -3.95 -13.69 16.39
C ILE A 214 -4.42 -14.67 17.48
N ILE A 215 -3.99 -15.92 17.41
CA ILE A 215 -4.31 -16.93 18.41
C ILE A 215 -3.67 -16.58 19.76
N ASP A 216 -2.41 -16.14 19.75
CA ASP A 216 -1.68 -15.71 20.96
C ASP A 216 -2.34 -14.50 21.63
N ASP A 217 -2.77 -13.49 20.84
CA ASP A 217 -3.50 -12.32 21.33
C ASP A 217 -4.74 -12.76 22.15
N MET A 218 -5.41 -13.86 21.78
CA MET A 218 -6.59 -14.36 22.50
C MET A 218 -6.26 -14.99 23.87
N THR A 219 -5.00 -15.35 24.11
CA THR A 219 -4.54 -15.87 25.42
C THR A 219 -4.33 -14.77 26.45
N ILE A 220 -4.23 -13.50 26.02
CA ILE A 220 -4.06 -12.35 26.90
C ILE A 220 -5.29 -12.23 27.81
N ARG A 221 -5.09 -12.37 29.12
CA ARG A 221 -6.18 -12.39 30.11
C ARG A 221 -6.90 -11.05 30.20
N ASN A 222 -6.14 -9.95 30.21
CA ASN A 222 -6.70 -8.60 30.35
C ASN A 222 -7.41 -8.17 29.04
N PRO A 223 -8.73 -7.89 29.07
CA PRO A 223 -9.50 -7.47 27.89
C PRO A 223 -8.97 -6.20 27.21
N GLU A 224 -8.51 -5.23 27.99
CA GLU A 224 -7.98 -3.97 27.48
C GLU A 224 -6.65 -4.17 26.73
N SER A 225 -5.82 -5.08 27.24
CA SER A 225 -4.58 -5.48 26.57
C SER A 225 -4.87 -6.24 25.28
N ARG A 226 -5.91 -7.08 25.23
CA ARG A 226 -6.36 -7.68 23.95
C ARG A 226 -6.76 -6.62 22.94
N ILE A 227 -7.54 -5.63 23.35
CA ILE A 227 -7.94 -4.52 22.46
C ILE A 227 -6.71 -3.75 21.99
N THR A 228 -5.77 -3.44 22.88
CA THR A 228 -4.54 -2.72 22.53
C THR A 228 -3.66 -3.53 21.57
N ALA A 229 -3.49 -4.84 21.81
CA ALA A 229 -2.74 -5.73 20.93
C ALA A 229 -3.39 -5.83 19.53
N LEU A 230 -4.72 -5.98 19.49
CA LEU A 230 -5.50 -5.96 18.25
C LEU A 230 -5.30 -4.66 17.48
N LEU A 231 -5.39 -3.50 18.14
CA LEU A 231 -5.20 -2.19 17.49
C LEU A 231 -3.79 -2.07 16.91
N LEU A 232 -2.75 -2.47 17.63
CA LEU A 232 -1.38 -2.40 17.11
C LEU A 232 -1.17 -3.36 15.94
N ARG A 233 -1.72 -4.59 15.99
CA ARG A 233 -1.66 -5.57 14.90
C ARG A 233 -2.44 -5.10 13.68
N LEU A 234 -3.70 -4.71 13.87
CA LEU A 234 -4.52 -4.04 12.87
C LEU A 234 -4.00 -2.66 12.51
N GLY A 235 -2.88 -2.18 13.08
CA GLY A 235 -2.15 -0.96 12.74
C GLY A 235 -0.87 -1.22 11.95
N GLY A 236 -0.45 -2.49 11.82
CA GLY A 236 0.85 -2.84 11.24
C GLY A 236 2.04 -2.44 12.12
N VAL A 237 1.80 -2.18 13.42
CA VAL A 237 2.77 -1.58 14.34
C VAL A 237 2.89 -2.34 15.66
N ARG A 238 2.63 -3.66 15.64
CA ARG A 238 2.66 -4.53 16.82
C ARG A 238 4.05 -4.63 17.45
N THR A 239 5.09 -4.61 16.62
CA THR A 239 6.49 -4.83 17.01
C THR A 239 7.36 -3.59 16.81
N CYS A 240 7.15 -2.84 15.74
CA CYS A 240 7.87 -1.60 15.42
C CYS A 240 6.93 -0.59 14.75
N ASP A 241 7.35 0.68 14.67
CA ASP A 241 6.63 1.67 13.86
C ASP A 241 7.00 1.58 12.38
N ASN A 242 6.08 2.02 11.53
CA ASN A 242 6.37 2.27 10.12
C ASN A 242 6.76 3.74 9.94
N PRO A 243 8.00 4.06 9.53
CA PRO A 243 8.43 5.43 9.29
C PRO A 243 7.61 6.17 8.22
N GLN A 244 7.04 5.44 7.26
CA GLN A 244 6.20 6.00 6.18
C GLN A 244 4.73 6.18 6.58
N ASP A 245 4.30 5.52 7.67
CA ASP A 245 2.97 5.70 8.25
C ASP A 245 3.07 5.74 9.78
N PRO A 246 3.59 6.84 10.35
CA PRO A 246 3.86 6.94 11.79
C PRO A 246 2.59 6.98 12.65
N LYS A 247 1.41 7.16 12.03
CA LYS A 247 0.11 7.27 12.72
C LYS A 247 -0.95 6.49 11.94
N PRO A 248 -0.84 5.16 11.90
CA PRO A 248 -1.68 4.34 11.05
C PRO A 248 -3.15 4.48 11.46
N GLU A 249 -4.02 4.49 10.45
CA GLU A 249 -5.46 4.54 10.61
C GLU A 249 -6.09 3.19 10.28
N ILE A 250 -6.92 2.70 11.20
CA ILE A 250 -7.59 1.41 11.14
C ILE A 250 -9.06 1.65 10.78
N ASP A 251 -9.56 0.94 9.77
CA ASP A 251 -10.98 0.89 9.46
C ASP A 251 -11.62 -0.29 10.19
N ALA A 252 -12.15 -0.02 11.38
CA ALA A 252 -12.87 -0.99 12.17
C ALA A 252 -13.90 -0.28 13.03
N THR A 253 -15.11 -0.82 13.09
CA THR A 253 -16.12 -0.40 14.04
C THR A 253 -15.81 -0.98 15.42
N GLN A 254 -16.40 -0.40 16.47
CA GLN A 254 -16.30 -0.99 17.81
C GLN A 254 -16.92 -2.39 17.90
N SER A 255 -17.89 -2.69 17.03
CA SER A 255 -18.48 -4.03 16.95
C SER A 255 -17.48 -5.03 16.35
N ASP A 256 -16.72 -4.63 15.33
CA ASP A 256 -15.66 -5.46 14.75
C ASP A 256 -14.57 -5.75 15.77
N LEU A 257 -14.12 -4.72 16.51
CA LEU A 257 -13.14 -4.91 17.58
C LEU A 257 -13.66 -5.80 18.71
N ALA A 258 -14.94 -5.66 19.08
CA ALA A 258 -15.57 -6.48 20.10
C ALA A 258 -15.61 -7.96 19.68
N HIS A 259 -15.98 -8.22 18.41
CA HIS A 259 -15.96 -9.54 17.80
C HIS A 259 -14.54 -10.13 17.81
N LEU A 260 -13.56 -9.37 17.31
CA LEU A 260 -12.16 -9.80 17.18
C LEU A 260 -11.43 -10.03 18.51
N THR A 261 -11.91 -9.43 19.61
CA THR A 261 -11.29 -9.61 20.94
C THR A 261 -12.11 -10.47 21.90
N ALA A 262 -13.26 -10.98 21.44
CA ALA A 262 -14.26 -11.69 22.24
C ALA A 262 -14.65 -10.95 23.54
N VAL A 263 -14.94 -9.65 23.43
CA VAL A 263 -15.42 -8.81 24.55
C VAL A 263 -16.71 -8.10 24.17
N SER A 264 -17.37 -7.48 25.16
CA SER A 264 -18.55 -6.67 24.88
C SER A 264 -18.19 -5.37 24.14
N ARG A 265 -19.09 -4.88 23.29
CA ARG A 265 -18.97 -3.55 22.66
C ARG A 265 -18.84 -2.44 23.71
N ALA A 266 -19.46 -2.58 24.87
CA ALA A 266 -19.35 -1.62 25.98
C ALA A 266 -17.91 -1.55 26.50
N THR A 267 -17.26 -2.70 26.71
CA THR A 267 -15.85 -2.79 27.10
C THR A 267 -14.92 -2.12 26.09
N VAL A 268 -15.13 -2.37 24.79
CA VAL A 268 -14.39 -1.68 23.73
C VAL A 268 -14.59 -0.17 23.79
N SER A 269 -15.84 0.29 23.85
CA SER A 269 -16.18 1.71 23.87
C SER A 269 -15.52 2.44 25.05
N GLU A 270 -15.61 1.85 26.24
CA GLU A 270 -15.03 2.40 27.47
C GLU A 270 -13.51 2.50 27.37
N HIS A 271 -12.84 1.42 26.96
CA HIS A 271 -11.39 1.40 26.82
C HIS A 271 -10.90 2.40 25.75
N LEU A 272 -11.54 2.43 24.57
CA LEU A 272 -11.22 3.43 23.54
C LEU A 272 -11.50 4.86 24.00
N GLY A 273 -12.52 5.07 24.85
CA GLY A 273 -12.79 6.37 25.47
C GLY A 273 -11.65 6.82 26.39
N ARG A 274 -11.14 5.92 27.23
CA ARG A 274 -9.97 6.18 28.07
C ARG A 274 -8.72 6.48 27.24
N MET A 275 -8.43 5.65 26.22
CA MET A 275 -7.30 5.82 25.32
C MET A 275 -7.33 7.18 24.59
N GLU A 276 -8.50 7.60 24.11
CA GLU A 276 -8.68 8.90 23.45
C GLU A 276 -8.50 10.07 24.43
N LYS A 277 -9.03 9.96 25.65
CA LYS A 277 -8.88 10.98 26.70
C LYS A 277 -7.41 11.24 27.07
N VAL A 278 -6.57 10.21 27.05
CA VAL A 278 -5.12 10.35 27.30
C VAL A 278 -4.30 10.62 26.02
N GLY A 279 -4.98 10.73 24.87
CA GLY A 279 -4.38 11.11 23.59
C GLY A 279 -3.46 10.05 22.97
N VAL A 280 -3.66 8.76 23.27
CA VAL A 280 -2.90 7.67 22.61
C VAL A 280 -3.53 7.25 21.28
N ILE A 281 -4.82 7.52 21.10
CA ILE A 281 -5.56 7.36 19.84
C ILE A 281 -6.46 8.58 19.59
N SER A 282 -6.95 8.72 18.37
CA SER A 282 -8.15 9.51 18.04
C SER A 282 -9.11 8.65 17.25
N LYS A 283 -10.42 8.80 17.44
CA LYS A 283 -11.40 8.00 16.68
C LYS A 283 -12.49 8.84 16.03
N THR A 284 -13.00 8.34 14.92
CA THR A 284 -14.24 8.78 14.28
C THR A 284 -15.13 7.57 14.06
N TYR A 285 -16.31 7.74 13.45
CA TYR A 285 -17.18 6.60 13.18
C TYR A 285 -16.48 5.59 12.25
N GLY A 286 -16.30 4.36 12.75
CA GLY A 286 -15.70 3.26 12.00
C GLY A 286 -14.20 3.40 11.72
N ARG A 287 -13.52 4.38 12.30
CA ARG A 287 -12.07 4.58 12.12
C ARG A 287 -11.35 4.97 13.38
N ILE A 288 -10.14 4.44 13.55
CA ILE A 288 -9.29 4.70 14.71
C ILE A 288 -7.88 4.99 14.21
N ARG A 289 -7.34 6.14 14.59
CA ARG A 289 -5.95 6.53 14.30
C ARG A 289 -5.09 6.33 15.54
N LEU A 290 -3.97 5.63 15.37
CA LEU A 290 -3.00 5.41 16.44
C LEU A 290 -2.06 6.62 16.51
N ILE A 291 -1.87 7.19 17.70
CA ILE A 291 -1.06 8.41 17.89
C ILE A 291 0.25 8.10 18.62
N LYS A 292 0.19 7.29 19.68
CA LYS A 292 1.34 6.97 20.55
C LYS A 292 1.52 5.45 20.67
N THR A 293 1.93 4.85 19.56
CA THR A 293 2.10 3.40 19.39
C THR A 293 3.17 2.82 20.33
N ASP A 294 4.26 3.53 20.59
CA ASP A 294 5.28 3.14 21.58
C ASP A 294 4.69 2.95 22.99
N GLY A 295 3.91 3.93 23.46
CA GLY A 295 3.27 3.86 24.78
C GLY A 295 2.29 2.68 24.87
N MET A 296 1.56 2.41 23.78
CA MET A 296 0.69 1.25 23.67
C MET A 296 1.48 -0.07 23.76
N ARG A 297 2.59 -0.21 23.03
CA ARG A 297 3.47 -1.39 23.09
C ARG A 297 4.04 -1.60 24.50
N GLN A 298 4.53 -0.55 25.15
CA GLN A 298 5.07 -0.64 26.50
C GLN A 298 4.02 -1.08 27.53
N SER A 299 2.77 -0.62 27.38
CA SER A 299 1.69 -1.05 28.27
C SER A 299 1.42 -2.55 28.21
N LEU A 300 1.58 -3.18 27.03
CA LEU A 300 1.45 -4.63 26.87
C LEU A 300 2.58 -5.39 27.55
N ILE A 301 3.82 -4.93 27.43
CA ILE A 301 4.99 -5.55 28.06
C ILE A 301 4.86 -5.51 29.58
N ASN A 302 4.52 -4.35 30.14
CA ASN A 302 4.42 -4.16 31.59
C ASN A 302 3.32 -5.01 32.23
N GLN A 303 2.21 -5.26 31.53
CA GLN A 303 1.14 -6.11 32.05
C GLN A 303 1.48 -7.61 32.01
N ASN A 304 2.27 -8.06 31.04
CA ASN A 304 2.75 -9.44 31.02
C ASN A 304 3.68 -9.73 32.21
N ASN A 305 4.55 -8.78 32.57
CA ASN A 305 5.47 -8.92 33.71
C ASN A 305 4.77 -8.91 35.08
N LEU A 306 3.53 -8.40 35.17
CA LEU A 306 2.73 -8.43 36.40
C LEU A 306 1.92 -9.72 36.56
N GLN A 307 1.88 -10.58 35.53
CA GLN A 307 1.11 -11.82 35.50
C GLN A 307 1.99 -13.09 35.56
N SER A 308 3.32 -12.93 35.46
CA SER A 308 4.35 -13.96 35.67
C SER A 308 4.83 -13.98 37.12
#